data_AF-A0AAQ3S3N3-F1
#
_entry.id   AF-A0AAQ3S3N3-F1
#
_cell.length_a   1.000
_cell.length_b   1.000
_cell.length_c   1.000
_cell.angle_alpha   90.00
_cell.angle_beta   90.00
_cell.angle_gamma   90.00
#
_symmetry.space_group_name_H-M   'P 1'
#
loop_
_entity.id
_entity.type
_entity.pdbx_description
1 polymer ?
#
loop_
_entity_poly.entity_id
_entity_poly.type
_entity_poly.pdbx_seq_one_letter_code
_entity_poly.pdbx_strand_id
1 'polypeptide(L)'
;MISDRDKSTDICVSGFLGDVIISVRSYILSGKNQLVIVMKGKALNKPTPLNLANHAYWNLGGQNSGNILTEVVQIFGSQIIAVDNKLIPTGKFVYVKGTTYNFLKPQSIGSRINHLAETKGYDINYVLDVEKQKKKKLAATVQDKKSG
;
A
#
# COMPACT_ATOMS: atom_id res chain seq x y z
N MET A 1 -29.83 -47.58 13.25
CA MET A 1 -28.88 -47.42 12.12
C MET A 1 -28.46 -45.97 12.08
N ILE A 2 -27.17 -45.75 11.85
CA ILE A 2 -26.40 -44.58 12.27
C ILE A 2 -26.83 -43.29 11.56
N SER A 3 -26.79 -42.20 12.33
CA SER A 3 -27.02 -40.82 11.97
C SER A 3 -25.94 -40.31 11.01
N ASP A 4 -26.30 -40.00 9.76
CA ASP A 4 -25.47 -39.17 8.87
C ASP A 4 -25.71 -37.68 9.17
N ARG A 5 -25.00 -37.20 10.19
CA ARG A 5 -24.69 -35.77 10.36
C ARG A 5 -23.17 -35.65 10.43
N ASP A 6 -22.54 -35.39 9.28
CA ASP A 6 -21.29 -34.64 9.24
C ASP A 6 -21.04 -34.05 7.83
N LYS A 7 -21.79 -33.01 7.50
CA LYS A 7 -21.28 -32.02 6.55
C LYS A 7 -20.41 -31.08 7.36
N SER A 8 -19.13 -31.43 7.48
CA SER A 8 -18.06 -30.54 7.88
C SER A 8 -18.21 -29.23 7.09
N THR A 9 -18.75 -28.22 7.75
CA THR A 9 -18.69 -26.84 7.26
C THR A 9 -17.21 -26.49 7.25
N ASP A 10 -16.61 -26.45 6.05
CA ASP A 10 -15.32 -25.79 5.85
C ASP A 10 -15.49 -24.34 6.37
N ILE A 11 -15.03 -24.08 7.60
CA ILE A 11 -15.10 -22.76 8.21
C ILE A 11 -14.16 -21.86 7.39
N CYS A 12 -14.72 -21.03 6.52
CA CYS A 12 -13.97 -20.06 5.74
C CYS A 12 -13.82 -18.78 6.56
N VAL A 13 -12.60 -18.42 6.95
CA VAL A 13 -12.35 -17.11 7.56
C VAL A 13 -12.41 -16.04 6.46
N SER A 14 -13.30 -15.04 6.62
CA SER A 14 -13.48 -13.93 5.67
C SER A 14 -13.78 -14.33 4.22
N GLY A 15 -14.33 -15.54 4.00
CA GLY A 15 -14.69 -16.04 2.66
C GLY A 15 -13.55 -16.63 1.84
N PHE A 16 -12.34 -16.76 2.42
CA PHE A 16 -11.20 -17.41 1.76
C PHE A 16 -11.10 -18.88 2.17
N LEU A 17 -10.75 -19.73 1.21
CA LEU A 17 -10.55 -21.16 1.45
C LEU A 17 -9.17 -21.40 2.07
N GLY A 18 -9.13 -22.32 3.02
CA GLY A 18 -7.89 -22.80 3.63
C GLY A 18 -7.29 -21.88 4.70
N ASP A 19 -6.48 -22.49 5.55
CA ASP A 19 -5.81 -21.81 6.65
C ASP A 19 -4.46 -21.26 6.22
N VAL A 20 -4.12 -20.07 6.72
CA VAL A 20 -2.83 -19.41 6.46
C VAL A 20 -2.16 -19.06 7.79
N ILE A 21 -0.92 -19.51 7.97
CA ILE A 21 -0.07 -18.98 9.04
C ILE A 21 0.66 -17.75 8.51
N ILE A 22 0.48 -16.62 9.18
CA ILE A 22 1.17 -15.36 8.88
C ILE A 22 2.21 -15.10 9.97
N SER A 23 3.44 -14.85 9.57
CA SER A 23 4.50 -14.35 10.45
C SER A 23 4.89 -12.94 10.02
N VAL A 24 4.78 -11.99 10.94
CA VAL A 24 5.22 -10.60 10.77
C VAL A 24 6.39 -10.37 11.71
N ARG A 25 7.51 -9.87 11.17
CA ARG A 25 8.68 -9.49 11.95
C ARG A 25 9.08 -8.07 11.59
N SER A 26 9.12 -7.18 12.58
CA SER A 26 9.58 -5.80 12.44
C SER A 26 10.84 -5.60 13.27
N TYR A 27 11.89 -5.06 12.65
CA TYR A 27 13.13 -4.72 13.33
C TYR A 27 13.57 -3.32 12.97
N ILE A 28 14.05 -2.58 13.96
CA ILE A 28 14.74 -1.31 13.77
C ILE A 28 16.24 -1.61 13.73
N LEU A 29 16.88 -1.26 12.62
CA LEU A 29 18.33 -1.40 12.47
C LEU A 29 19.01 -0.14 13.03
N SER A 30 19.36 -0.18 14.31
CA SER A 30 20.12 0.88 15.00
C SER A 30 21.42 1.17 14.25
N GLY A 31 21.61 2.42 13.83
CA GLY A 31 22.75 2.89 13.03
C GLY A 31 22.42 3.23 11.57
N LYS A 32 21.30 2.75 11.03
CA LYS A 32 20.81 3.14 9.68
C LYS A 32 19.48 3.89 9.68
N ASN A 33 18.84 4.05 10.84
CA ASN A 33 17.49 4.61 10.98
C ASN A 33 16.49 3.92 10.05
N GLN A 34 16.56 2.59 9.98
CA GLN A 34 15.73 1.78 9.08
C GLN A 34 14.78 0.89 9.87
N LEU A 35 13.48 1.05 9.61
CA LEU A 35 12.46 0.07 9.95
C LEU A 35 12.37 -0.96 8.82
N VAL A 36 12.58 -2.24 9.15
CA VAL A 36 12.42 -3.35 8.21
C VAL A 36 11.26 -4.21 8.66
N ILE A 37 10.26 -4.36 7.78
CA ILE A 37 9.11 -5.24 7.97
C ILE A 37 9.23 -6.43 7.02
N VAL A 38 9.21 -7.64 7.57
CA VAL A 38 9.16 -8.89 6.80
C VAL A 38 7.87 -9.61 7.13
N MET A 39 7.04 -9.81 6.11
CA MET A 39 5.77 -10.54 6.20
C MET A 39 5.88 -11.83 5.40
N LYS A 40 5.52 -12.96 5.99
CA LYS A 40 5.50 -14.27 5.34
C LYS A 40 4.17 -14.95 5.60
N GLY A 41 3.58 -15.51 4.55
CA GLY A 41 2.41 -16.38 4.66
C GLY A 41 2.71 -17.79 4.19
N LYS A 42 2.10 -18.78 4.84
CA LYS A 42 2.14 -20.18 4.43
C LYS A 42 0.72 -20.75 4.49
N ALA A 43 0.20 -21.15 3.34
CA ALA A 43 -1.03 -21.94 3.27
C ALA A 43 -0.78 -23.33 3.87
N LEU A 44 -1.72 -23.84 4.67
CA LEU A 44 -1.57 -25.10 5.39
C LEU A 44 -2.24 -26.27 4.68
N ASN A 45 -3.44 -26.06 4.14
CA ASN A 45 -4.30 -27.15 3.68
C ASN A 45 -4.86 -26.93 2.27
N LYS A 46 -5.13 -25.68 1.85
CA LYS A 46 -5.66 -25.36 0.51
C LYS A 46 -4.94 -24.14 -0.08
N PRO A 47 -4.70 -24.11 -1.41
CA PRO A 47 -4.23 -22.90 -2.09
C PRO A 47 -5.20 -21.74 -1.85
N THR A 48 -4.66 -20.55 -1.55
CA THR A 48 -5.46 -19.37 -1.22
C THR A 48 -4.73 -18.09 -1.63
N PRO A 49 -5.44 -17.07 -2.16
CA PRO A 49 -4.81 -15.80 -2.51
C PRO A 49 -4.34 -15.07 -1.26
N LEU A 50 -3.16 -14.46 -1.33
CA LEU A 50 -2.59 -13.69 -0.22
C LEU A 50 -1.83 -12.47 -0.76
N ASN A 51 -2.20 -11.28 -0.28
CA ASN A 51 -1.50 -10.04 -0.55
C ASN A 51 -1.41 -9.22 0.76
N LEU A 52 -0.21 -9.11 1.33
CA LEU A 52 0.00 -8.48 2.63
C LEU A 52 0.57 -7.06 2.46
N ALA A 53 0.06 -6.11 3.24
CA ALA A 53 0.51 -4.73 3.24
C ALA A 53 0.70 -4.22 4.67
N ASN A 54 1.53 -3.17 4.81
CA ASN A 54 1.59 -2.39 6.03
C ASN A 54 0.80 -1.09 5.83
N HIS A 55 -0.12 -0.78 6.74
CA HIS A 55 -1.04 0.36 6.63
C HIS A 55 -0.66 1.49 7.60
N ALA A 56 0.64 1.80 7.69
CA ALA A 56 1.13 2.87 8.55
C ALA A 56 0.77 4.25 8.00
N TYR A 57 0.47 5.17 8.90
CA TYR A 57 0.28 6.59 8.61
C TYR A 57 1.53 7.35 9.03
N TRP A 58 2.04 8.20 8.14
CA TRP A 58 3.23 9.01 8.35
C TRP A 58 2.82 10.48 8.46
N ASN A 59 3.31 11.15 9.49
CA ASN A 59 3.31 12.59 9.65
C ASN A 59 4.69 12.96 10.18
N LEU A 60 5.56 13.48 9.31
CA LEU A 60 6.97 13.71 9.62
C LEU A 60 7.17 14.92 10.53
N GLY A 61 6.22 15.87 10.52
CA GLY A 61 6.19 16.96 11.49
C GLY A 61 5.84 16.49 12.93
N GLY A 62 5.34 15.27 13.09
CA GLY A 62 4.95 14.69 14.37
C GLY A 62 3.50 14.98 14.79
N GLN A 63 3.08 14.38 15.90
CA GLN A 63 1.68 14.35 16.37
C GLN A 63 0.99 15.72 16.44
N ASN A 64 1.74 16.79 16.71
CA ASN A 64 1.21 18.15 16.93
C ASN A 64 1.51 19.12 15.77
N SER A 65 2.00 18.64 14.63
CA SER A 65 2.36 19.48 13.47
C SER A 65 1.16 19.98 12.66
N GLY A 66 -0.01 19.38 12.88
CA GLY A 66 -1.20 19.58 12.05
C GLY A 66 -1.26 18.59 10.89
N ASN A 67 -1.56 19.09 9.69
CA ASN A 67 -1.74 18.28 8.50
C ASN A 67 -0.44 18.09 7.69
N ILE A 68 -0.44 17.10 6.80
CA ILE A 68 0.72 16.75 5.95
C ILE A 68 0.80 17.55 4.64
N LEU A 69 -0.07 18.55 4.42
CA LEU A 69 -0.22 19.17 3.10
C LEU A 69 1.05 19.89 2.62
N THR A 70 1.93 20.28 3.54
CA THR A 70 3.23 20.89 3.24
C THR A 70 4.35 19.88 3.01
N GLU A 71 4.15 18.60 3.36
CA GLU A 71 5.14 17.55 3.13
C GLU A 71 5.33 17.35 1.62
N VAL A 72 6.57 17.11 1.22
CA VAL A 72 6.99 16.95 -0.16
C VAL A 72 7.21 15.48 -0.44
N VAL A 73 6.47 14.95 -1.43
CA VAL A 73 6.51 13.55 -1.83
C VAL A 73 7.09 13.43 -3.24
N GLN A 74 7.91 12.39 -3.45
CA GLN A 74 8.27 11.90 -4.78
C GLN A 74 7.98 10.39 -4.83
N ILE A 75 7.35 9.91 -5.90
CA ILE A 75 7.02 8.51 -6.11
C ILE A 75 7.71 8.03 -7.39
N PHE A 76 8.45 6.92 -7.28
CA PHE A 76 9.17 6.31 -8.40
C PHE A 76 8.28 5.30 -9.15
N GLY A 77 7.18 5.81 -9.70
CA GLY A 77 6.22 5.06 -10.49
C GLY A 77 5.55 5.93 -11.55
N SER A 78 5.75 5.60 -12.82
CA SER A 78 5.27 6.38 -13.97
C SER A 78 3.80 6.13 -14.32
N GLN A 79 3.20 5.09 -13.75
CA GLN A 79 1.83 4.67 -14.04
C GLN A 79 1.05 4.40 -12.76
N ILE A 80 -0.28 4.50 -12.87
CA ILE A 80 -1.25 4.11 -11.86
C ILE A 80 -2.23 3.09 -12.46
N ILE A 81 -2.89 2.31 -11.60
CA ILE A 81 -4.03 1.48 -12.01
C ILE A 81 -5.29 2.33 -11.93
N ALA A 82 -5.94 2.58 -13.06
CA ALA A 82 -7.18 3.35 -13.11
C ALA A 82 -8.30 2.64 -12.34
N VAL A 83 -9.11 3.41 -11.64
CA VAL A 83 -10.24 2.94 -10.84
C VAL A 83 -11.57 3.49 -11.37
N ASP A 84 -12.66 2.81 -11.07
CA ASP A 84 -14.01 3.32 -11.30
C ASP A 84 -14.47 4.26 -10.15
N ASN A 85 -15.72 4.70 -10.19
CA ASN A 85 -16.32 5.58 -9.18
C ASN A 85 -16.49 4.92 -7.79
N LYS A 86 -16.24 3.61 -7.67
CA LYS A 86 -16.24 2.85 -6.40
C LYS A 86 -14.83 2.50 -5.96
N LEU A 87 -13.80 3.10 -6.58
CA LEU A 87 -12.38 2.82 -6.35
C LEU A 87 -11.98 1.37 -6.72
N ILE A 88 -12.77 0.69 -7.54
CA ILE A 88 -12.44 -0.67 -8.00
C ILE A 88 -11.45 -0.57 -9.17
N PRO A 89 -10.30 -1.26 -9.12
CA PRO A 89 -9.34 -1.28 -10.21
C PRO A 89 -9.95 -1.81 -11.51
N THR A 90 -9.84 -1.03 -12.58
CA THR A 90 -10.30 -1.39 -13.93
C THR A 90 -9.35 -2.32 -14.68
N GLY A 91 -8.14 -2.53 -14.14
CA GLY A 91 -7.05 -3.26 -14.79
C GLY A 91 -6.28 -2.44 -15.84
N LYS A 92 -6.69 -1.20 -16.14
CA LYS A 92 -5.99 -0.32 -17.08
C LYS A 92 -4.86 0.44 -16.40
N PHE A 93 -3.69 0.44 -17.01
CA PHE A 93 -2.57 1.28 -16.61
C PHE A 93 -2.62 2.64 -17.29
N VAL A 94 -2.43 3.71 -16.52
CA VAL A 94 -2.46 5.09 -17.01
C VAL A 94 -1.22 5.83 -16.55
N TYR A 95 -0.58 6.58 -17.45
CA TYR A 95 0.58 7.40 -17.10
C TYR A 95 0.18 8.56 -16.19
N VAL A 96 1.03 8.86 -15.21
CA VAL A 96 0.81 9.99 -14.28
C VAL A 96 1.21 11.33 -14.88
N LYS A 97 1.96 11.34 -15.99
CA LYS A 97 2.41 12.58 -16.62
C LYS A 97 1.19 13.39 -17.12
N GLY A 98 1.08 14.63 -16.66
CA GLY A 98 -0.04 15.52 -16.99
C GLY A 98 -1.25 15.36 -16.08
N THR A 99 -1.23 14.45 -15.10
CA THR A 99 -2.34 14.25 -14.14
C THR A 99 -2.02 14.88 -12.78
N THR A 100 -3.05 14.95 -11.92
CA THR A 100 -2.92 15.33 -10.50
C THR A 100 -2.00 14.38 -9.72
N TYR A 101 -2.00 13.11 -10.11
CA TYR A 101 -1.14 12.04 -9.58
C TYR A 101 0.35 12.12 -9.97
N ASN A 102 0.82 13.18 -10.64
CA ASN A 102 2.22 13.28 -11.06
C ASN A 102 3.17 13.66 -9.92
N PHE A 103 3.73 12.65 -9.24
CA PHE A 103 4.79 12.79 -8.23
C PHE A 103 6.15 12.26 -8.70
N LEU A 104 6.39 12.17 -10.02
CA LEU A 104 7.69 11.73 -10.56
C LEU A 104 8.83 12.67 -10.16
N LYS A 105 8.51 13.94 -9.90
CA LYS A 105 9.40 14.92 -9.26
C LYS A 105 8.84 15.27 -7.88
N PRO A 106 9.68 15.70 -6.93
CA PRO A 106 9.22 16.13 -5.61
C PRO A 106 8.15 17.22 -5.72
N GLN A 107 6.98 17.02 -5.09
CA GLN A 107 5.87 17.97 -5.05
C GLN A 107 5.21 17.95 -3.66
N SER A 108 4.69 19.09 -3.20
CA SER A 108 3.92 19.09 -1.94
C SER A 108 2.58 18.39 -2.12
N ILE A 109 2.17 17.61 -1.12
CA ILE A 109 0.91 16.85 -1.14
C ILE A 109 -0.28 17.79 -1.42
N GLY A 110 -0.29 18.96 -0.77
CA GLY A 110 -1.36 19.95 -0.91
C GLY A 110 -1.40 20.69 -2.24
N SER A 111 -0.36 20.65 -3.06
CA SER A 111 -0.28 21.47 -4.29
C SER A 111 -1.40 21.19 -5.30
N ARG A 112 -1.92 19.96 -5.34
CA ARG A 112 -2.92 19.52 -6.34
C ARG A 112 -4.12 18.81 -5.74
N ILE A 113 -4.21 18.75 -4.41
CA ILE A 113 -5.25 17.97 -3.71
C ILE A 113 -6.67 18.52 -3.98
N ASN A 114 -6.79 19.82 -4.27
CA ASN A 114 -8.08 20.45 -4.58
C ASN A 114 -8.72 19.93 -5.88
N HIS A 115 -7.91 19.37 -6.80
CA HIS A 115 -8.43 18.71 -8.00
C HIS A 115 -9.01 17.31 -7.73
N LEU A 116 -8.93 16.84 -6.48
CA LEU A 116 -9.38 15.53 -6.01
C LEU A 116 -10.50 15.67 -4.97
N ALA A 117 -11.34 16.71 -5.12
CA ALA A 117 -12.45 16.96 -4.19
C ALA A 117 -13.45 15.79 -4.15
N GLU A 118 -13.70 15.16 -5.30
CA GLU A 118 -14.62 14.01 -5.41
C GLU A 118 -14.11 12.78 -4.66
N THR A 119 -12.80 12.54 -4.69
CA THR A 119 -12.15 11.42 -3.98
C THR A 119 -11.65 11.79 -2.59
N LYS A 120 -11.83 13.05 -2.17
CA LYS A 120 -11.37 13.60 -0.89
C LYS A 120 -9.88 13.39 -0.62
N GLY A 121 -9.07 13.43 -1.69
CA GLY A 121 -7.62 13.25 -1.62
C GLY A 121 -7.11 12.14 -2.53
N TYR A 122 -5.88 11.70 -2.26
CA TYR A 122 -5.19 10.67 -3.04
C TYR A 122 -5.51 9.28 -2.49
N ASP A 123 -6.15 8.45 -3.31
CA ASP A 123 -6.33 7.01 -3.06
C ASP A 123 -6.17 6.27 -4.38
N ILE A 124 -4.94 5.85 -4.68
CA ILE A 124 -4.61 5.22 -5.96
C ILE A 124 -3.39 4.30 -5.84
N ASN A 125 -3.38 3.22 -6.61
CA ASN A 125 -2.24 2.31 -6.68
C ASN A 125 -1.24 2.76 -7.75
N TYR A 126 -0.01 3.08 -7.33
CA TYR A 126 1.11 3.35 -8.24
C TYR A 126 1.83 2.07 -8.64
N VAL A 127 2.16 1.97 -9.93
CA VAL A 127 3.02 0.94 -10.49
C VAL A 127 4.46 1.44 -10.46
N LEU A 128 5.31 0.78 -9.66
CA LEU A 128 6.70 1.19 -9.49
C LEU A 128 7.53 0.91 -10.75
N ASP A 129 8.41 1.85 -11.11
CA ASP A 129 9.30 1.73 -12.26
C ASP A 129 10.50 0.84 -11.90
N VAL A 130 10.25 -0.47 -11.82
CA VAL A 130 11.26 -1.47 -11.43
C VAL A 130 11.54 -2.45 -12.56
N GLU A 131 12.83 -2.72 -12.79
CA GLU A 131 13.27 -3.87 -13.58
C GLU A 131 12.98 -5.14 -12.77
N LYS A 132 12.47 -6.18 -13.43
CA LYS A 132 11.96 -7.42 -12.82
C LYS A 132 12.95 -8.18 -11.90
N GLN A 133 14.21 -7.77 -11.80
CA GLN A 133 15.29 -8.53 -11.15
C GLN A 133 15.81 -7.97 -9.82
N LYS A 134 15.36 -6.79 -9.33
CA LYS A 134 15.88 -6.22 -8.06
C LYS A 134 14.98 -6.53 -6.86
N LYS A 135 15.58 -7.02 -5.76
CA LYS A 135 14.88 -7.45 -4.52
C LYS A 135 14.30 -6.31 -3.68
N LYS A 136 14.84 -5.09 -3.78
CA LYS A 136 14.37 -3.87 -3.10
C LYS A 136 14.73 -2.65 -3.95
N LYS A 137 13.79 -1.72 -4.12
CA LYS A 137 14.05 -0.39 -4.72
C LYS A 137 13.34 0.69 -3.91
N LEU A 138 13.84 1.91 -4.01
CA LEU A 138 13.20 3.09 -3.46
C LEU A 138 11.86 3.31 -4.18
N ALA A 139 10.76 3.21 -3.45
CA ALA A 139 9.41 3.37 -3.98
C ALA A 139 8.95 4.83 -3.93
N ALA A 140 9.29 5.53 -2.84
CA ALA A 140 8.95 6.93 -2.64
C ALA A 140 9.94 7.58 -1.66
N THR A 141 10.04 8.91 -1.72
CA THR A 141 10.62 9.75 -0.67
C THR A 141 9.56 10.72 -0.17
N VAL A 142 9.62 11.02 1.13
CA VAL A 142 8.79 12.03 1.78
C VAL A 142 9.70 12.87 2.65
N GLN A 143 9.52 14.19 2.63
CA GLN A 143 10.29 15.14 3.43
C GLN A 143 9.35 16.21 3.99
N ASP A 144 9.53 16.57 5.25
CA ASP A 144 8.93 17.76 5.83
C ASP A 144 10.01 18.82 6.05
N LYS A 145 9.79 20.01 5.49
CA LYS A 145 10.81 21.07 5.55
C LYS A 145 11.01 21.63 6.97
N LYS A 146 10.05 21.45 7.88
CA LYS A 146 10.12 22.00 9.24
C LYS A 146 10.89 21.07 10.17
N SER A 147 10.72 19.75 10.03
CA SER A 147 11.45 18.77 10.83
C SER A 147 12.87 18.48 10.33
N GLY A 148 13.17 18.82 9.07
CA GLY A 148 14.41 18.43 8.38
C GLY A 148 14.31 17.07 7.69
#